data_AF-X0XQY0-F1
#
_entry.id   AF-X0XQY0-F1
#
_cell.length_a   1.000
_cell.length_b   1.000
_cell.length_c   1.000
_cell.angle_alpha   90.00
_cell.angle_beta   90.00
_cell.angle_gamma   90.00
#
_symmetry.space_group_name_H-M   'P 1'
#
loop_
_entity.id
_entity.type
_entity.pdbx_description
1 polymer ?
#
loop_
_entity_poly.entity_id
_entity_poly.type
_entity_poly.pdbx_seq_one_letter_code
_entity_poly.pdbx_strand_id
1 'polypeptide(L)'
;DIKLNVKDKTLQLDLKGNFIPGENPFSVLLGIPFGDTPMSGSIKGDFNNLNILLPWRGAEGRINYLADISGARLLPQIKGVIDVKGSILPFPRFAHAFRDFSGLVFVENGDFSIRSFQGKFGGGDVKGSGMLKISSKGLEKIDIRGEGKKLSLALLERTRVLADGKLNLIWDKNRFVLNGDLFINQLSWRRELTEKLSFSSSAYQQMQNKPGFFDALDLNIHLRADDNAWVENSLGRIRGKFDLTISGNV
;
A
#
# COMPACT_ATOMS: atom_id res chain seq x y z
N ASP A 1 -29.04 7.44 9.84
CA ASP A 1 -29.80 8.59 10.36
C ASP A 1 -29.49 9.80 9.48
N ILE A 2 -30.51 10.48 8.97
CA ILE A 2 -30.36 11.66 8.12
C ILE A 2 -31.24 12.75 8.70
N LYS A 3 -30.65 13.89 9.05
CA LYS A 3 -31.35 15.08 9.52
C LYS A 3 -31.07 16.23 8.57
N LEU A 4 -32.15 16.85 8.13
CA LEU A 4 -32.13 17.99 7.23
C LEU A 4 -32.81 19.16 7.92
N ASN A 5 -32.17 20.31 7.95
CA ASN A 5 -32.75 21.53 8.52
C ASN A 5 -32.40 22.73 7.64
N VAL A 6 -33.26 23.75 7.65
CA VAL A 6 -32.97 25.03 7.01
C VAL A 6 -32.97 26.09 8.09
N LYS A 7 -31.82 26.76 8.27
CA LYS A 7 -31.66 27.84 9.23
C LYS A 7 -30.81 28.95 8.61
N ASP A 8 -31.21 30.21 8.78
CA ASP A 8 -30.44 31.38 8.34
C ASP A 8 -29.99 31.30 6.86
N LYS A 9 -30.93 30.95 5.97
CA LYS A 9 -30.68 30.73 4.52
C LYS A 9 -29.58 29.69 4.22
N THR A 10 -29.35 28.75 5.14
CA THR A 10 -28.40 27.65 5.01
C THR A 10 -29.12 26.32 5.17
N LEU A 11 -28.95 25.44 4.19
CA LEU A 11 -29.33 24.04 4.30
C LEU A 11 -28.29 23.30 5.12
N GLN A 12 -28.69 22.75 6.26
CA GLN A 12 -27.89 21.91 7.12
C GLN A 12 -28.25 20.45 6.90
N LEU A 13 -27.24 19.65 6.57
CA LEU A 13 -27.32 18.20 6.46
C LEU A 13 -26.44 17.57 7.56
N ASP A 14 -27.05 16.77 8.43
CA ASP A 14 -26.37 15.89 9.38
C ASP A 14 -26.70 14.45 9.01
N LEU A 15 -25.71 13.74 8.49
CA LEU A 15 -25.80 12.35 8.08
C LEU A 15 -24.92 11.51 9.00
N LYS A 16 -25.51 10.52 9.66
CA LYS A 16 -24.79 9.53 10.47
C LYS A 16 -25.14 8.13 10.01
N GLY A 17 -24.14 7.27 9.92
CA GLY A 17 -24.35 5.91 9.47
C GLY A 17 -23.21 5.00 9.85
N ASN A 18 -23.27 3.80 9.29
CA ASN A 18 -22.31 2.74 9.54
C ASN A 18 -22.10 1.95 8.25
N PHE A 19 -20.85 1.73 7.83
CA PHE A 19 -20.57 0.87 6.68
C PHE A 19 -20.60 -0.61 7.11
N ILE A 20 -21.26 -1.44 6.30
CA ILE A 20 -21.43 -2.89 6.52
C ILE A 20 -20.51 -3.63 5.54
N PRO A 21 -19.86 -4.75 5.94
CA PRO A 21 -19.94 -5.43 7.23
C PRO A 21 -19.07 -4.84 8.36
N GLY A 22 -19.56 -4.95 9.59
CA GLY A 22 -18.89 -4.51 10.82
C GLY A 22 -19.40 -3.19 11.39
N GLU A 23 -18.73 -2.70 12.44
CA GLU A 23 -18.93 -1.36 13.02
C GLU A 23 -17.87 -0.41 12.48
N ASN A 24 -18.26 0.37 11.48
CA ASN A 24 -17.49 1.39 10.78
C ASN A 24 -18.32 2.69 10.73
N PRO A 25 -18.47 3.39 11.86
CA PRO A 25 -19.35 4.55 11.96
C PRO A 25 -18.78 5.72 11.17
N PHE A 26 -19.68 6.52 10.60
CA PHE A 26 -19.33 7.76 9.94
C PHE A 26 -20.34 8.86 10.27
N SER A 27 -19.87 10.11 10.22
CA SER A 27 -20.72 11.28 10.27
C SER A 27 -20.28 12.33 9.26
N VAL A 28 -21.25 12.93 8.59
CA VAL A 28 -21.07 14.05 7.67
C VAL A 28 -21.96 15.20 8.14
N LEU A 29 -21.35 16.35 8.35
CA LEU A 29 -22.02 17.61 8.61
C LEU A 29 -21.74 18.54 7.44
N LEU A 30 -22.79 19.09 6.81
CA LEU A 30 -22.67 19.99 5.67
C LEU A 30 -23.61 21.17 5.85
N GLY A 31 -23.06 22.38 5.70
CA GLY A 31 -23.79 23.64 5.64
C GLY A 31 -23.68 24.22 4.24
N ILE A 32 -24.79 24.22 3.50
CA ILE A 32 -24.89 24.73 2.14
C ILE A 32 -25.73 26.01 2.16
N PRO A 33 -25.11 27.20 2.12
CA PRO A 33 -25.83 28.45 2.05
C PRO A 33 -26.54 28.59 0.70
N PHE A 34 -27.68 29.28 0.68
CA PHE A 34 -28.41 29.56 -0.57
C PHE A 34 -27.79 30.72 -1.37
N GLY A 35 -27.06 31.63 -0.72
CA GLY A 35 -26.35 32.75 -1.36
C GLY A 35 -24.90 32.44 -1.76
N ASP A 36 -24.09 33.48 -1.93
CA ASP A 36 -22.69 33.40 -2.38
C ASP A 36 -21.69 33.13 -1.25
N THR A 37 -22.18 32.91 -0.02
CA THR A 37 -21.32 32.50 1.07
C THR A 37 -20.70 31.13 0.80
N PRO A 38 -19.43 30.91 1.22
CA PRO A 38 -18.80 29.61 1.10
C PRO A 38 -19.58 28.53 1.85
N MET A 39 -19.67 27.34 1.26
CA MET A 39 -20.14 26.18 2.00
C MET A 39 -19.09 25.76 3.03
N SER A 40 -19.55 25.06 4.07
CA SER A 40 -18.67 24.44 5.05
C SER A 40 -19.18 23.05 5.41
N GLY A 41 -18.29 22.18 5.87
CA GLY A 41 -18.68 20.87 6.34
C GLY A 41 -17.52 20.12 6.97
N SER A 42 -17.85 19.05 7.65
CA SER A 42 -16.89 18.10 8.19
C SER A 42 -17.35 16.68 7.92
N ILE A 43 -16.40 15.82 7.62
CA ILE A 43 -16.55 14.38 7.48
C ILE A 43 -15.65 13.76 8.52
N LYS A 44 -16.15 12.80 9.28
CA LYS A 44 -15.32 11.97 10.16
C LYS A 44 -15.87 10.57 10.23
N GLY A 45 -15.00 9.63 10.58
CA GLY A 45 -15.39 8.27 10.84
C GLY A 45 -14.20 7.37 11.03
N ASP A 46 -14.48 6.09 11.16
CA ASP A 46 -13.48 5.07 11.28
C ASP A 46 -13.89 3.77 10.60
N PHE A 47 -12.88 3.02 10.15
CA PHE A 47 -13.02 1.67 9.63
C PHE A 47 -12.25 0.73 10.52
N ASN A 48 -12.96 -0.11 11.28
CA ASN A 48 -12.36 -1.17 12.10
C ASN A 48 -12.29 -2.50 11.35
N ASN A 49 -12.97 -2.61 10.21
CA ASN A 49 -12.89 -3.77 9.32
C ASN A 49 -12.22 -3.39 8.00
N LEU A 50 -10.89 -3.51 7.93
CA LEU A 50 -10.12 -3.14 6.74
C LEU A 50 -10.44 -3.99 5.50
N ASN A 51 -11.06 -5.16 5.68
CA ASN A 51 -11.43 -6.04 4.58
C ASN A 51 -12.48 -5.43 3.63
N ILE A 52 -13.18 -4.37 4.05
CA ILE A 52 -14.15 -3.66 3.18
C ILE A 52 -13.46 -2.65 2.25
N LEU A 53 -12.25 -2.22 2.60
CA LEU A 53 -11.47 -1.23 1.85
C LEU A 53 -10.45 -1.90 0.93
N LEU A 54 -10.05 -3.13 1.27
CA LEU A 54 -9.01 -3.86 0.56
C LEU A 54 -9.64 -4.89 -0.39
N PRO A 55 -9.03 -5.14 -1.56
CA PRO A 55 -9.51 -6.18 -2.48
C PRO A 55 -9.18 -7.61 -2.00
N TRP A 56 -8.63 -7.76 -0.79
CA TRP A 56 -8.29 -9.02 -0.16
C TRP A 56 -8.68 -9.01 1.32
N ARG A 57 -8.64 -10.20 1.95
CA ARG A 57 -9.03 -10.40 3.34
C ARG A 57 -7.84 -10.65 4.26
N GLY A 58 -8.08 -10.58 5.56
CA GLY A 58 -7.11 -10.91 6.62
C GLY A 58 -6.34 -9.70 7.15
N ALA A 59 -6.75 -8.49 6.76
CA ALA A 59 -6.19 -7.28 7.34
C ALA A 59 -6.85 -6.99 8.69
N GLU A 60 -6.01 -6.69 9.67
CA GLU A 60 -6.40 -6.37 11.05
C GLU A 60 -5.84 -5.00 11.41
N GLY A 61 -6.74 -4.07 11.70
CA GLY A 61 -6.39 -2.71 12.06
C GLY A 61 -7.58 -1.77 11.99
N ARG A 62 -7.29 -0.49 12.18
CA ARG A 62 -8.24 0.61 12.13
C ARG A 62 -7.73 1.73 11.24
N ILE A 63 -8.64 2.39 10.56
CA ILE A 63 -8.41 3.65 9.88
C ILE A 63 -9.33 4.69 10.50
N ASN A 64 -8.77 5.81 10.95
CA ASN A 64 -9.55 6.97 11.37
C ASN A 64 -9.38 8.04 10.30
N TYR A 65 -10.45 8.73 9.95
CA TYR A 65 -10.38 9.83 8.99
C TYR A 65 -11.19 11.03 9.48
N LEU A 66 -10.67 12.21 9.16
CA LEU A 66 -11.32 13.49 9.37
C LEU A 66 -11.02 14.38 8.16
N ALA A 67 -12.04 15.04 7.63
CA ALA A 67 -11.88 16.01 6.56
C ALA A 67 -12.84 17.19 6.75
N ASP A 68 -12.36 18.37 6.43
CA ASP A 68 -13.13 19.60 6.36
C ASP A 68 -13.37 19.96 4.89
N ILE A 69 -14.59 20.41 4.63
CA ILE A 69 -15.03 20.92 3.33
C ILE A 69 -15.27 22.42 3.52
N SER A 70 -14.75 23.24 2.62
CA SER A 70 -14.93 24.69 2.64
C SER A 70 -14.94 25.27 1.23
N GLY A 71 -15.30 26.54 1.06
CA GLY A 71 -15.14 27.24 -0.22
C GLY A 71 -16.42 27.29 -1.07
N ALA A 72 -16.27 27.61 -2.35
CA ALA A 72 -17.41 27.82 -3.25
C ALA A 72 -18.13 26.50 -3.55
N ARG A 73 -19.47 26.54 -3.68
CA ARG A 73 -20.31 25.35 -3.94
C ARG A 73 -19.87 24.53 -5.16
N LEU A 74 -19.38 25.20 -6.21
CA LEU A 74 -18.94 24.54 -7.45
C LEU A 74 -17.47 24.09 -7.41
N LEU A 75 -16.67 24.62 -6.49
CA LEU A 75 -15.24 24.33 -6.34
C LEU A 75 -14.88 24.21 -4.86
N PRO A 76 -15.47 23.23 -4.14
CA PRO A 76 -15.17 23.05 -2.73
C PRO A 76 -13.71 22.63 -2.55
N GLN A 77 -13.11 23.15 -1.50
CA GLN A 77 -11.81 22.76 -1.00
C GLN A 77 -11.99 21.69 0.08
N ILE A 78 -11.32 20.57 -0.07
CA ILE A 78 -11.35 19.46 0.88
C ILE A 78 -9.97 19.32 1.49
N LYS A 79 -9.88 19.39 2.81
CA LYS A 79 -8.64 19.14 3.56
C LYS A 79 -8.89 18.06 4.59
N GLY A 80 -8.01 17.09 4.72
CA GLY A 80 -8.23 16.00 5.64
C GLY A 80 -6.97 15.31 6.10
N VAL A 81 -7.17 14.43 7.06
CA VAL A 81 -6.17 13.56 7.65
C VAL A 81 -6.73 12.15 7.77
N ILE A 82 -5.90 11.18 7.46
CA ILE A 82 -6.18 9.76 7.63
C ILE A 82 -5.05 9.19 8.49
N ASP A 83 -5.43 8.62 9.62
CA ASP A 83 -4.56 7.88 10.51
C ASP A 83 -4.87 6.39 10.36
N VAL A 84 -3.85 5.57 10.14
CA VAL A 84 -3.99 4.13 9.99
C VAL A 84 -3.11 3.42 11.01
N LYS A 85 -3.63 2.39 11.66
CA LYS A 85 -2.87 1.55 12.59
C LYS A 85 -3.40 0.12 12.57
N GLY A 86 -2.53 -0.87 12.57
CA GLY A 86 -2.96 -2.27 12.61
C GLY A 86 -1.88 -3.26 12.99
N SER A 87 -2.32 -4.48 13.31
CA SER A 87 -1.45 -5.60 13.68
C SER A 87 -0.98 -6.37 12.47
N ILE A 88 -1.82 -6.51 11.44
CA ILE A 88 -1.56 -7.37 10.27
C ILE A 88 -2.14 -6.74 9.01
N LEU A 89 -1.31 -6.60 7.96
CA LEU A 89 -1.75 -6.25 6.62
C LEU A 89 -1.10 -7.22 5.62
N PRO A 90 -1.84 -8.26 5.18
CA PRO A 90 -1.32 -9.25 4.24
C PRO A 90 -1.28 -8.69 2.82
N PHE A 91 -0.41 -9.24 1.98
CA PHE A 91 -0.46 -9.03 0.52
C PHE A 91 -0.76 -10.37 -0.15
N PRO A 92 -1.77 -10.43 -1.04
CA PRO A 92 -2.07 -11.64 -1.77
C PRO A 92 -0.83 -12.16 -2.52
N ARG A 93 -0.65 -13.48 -2.52
CA ARG A 93 0.45 -14.17 -3.22
C ARG A 93 1.86 -13.83 -2.69
N PHE A 94 1.96 -13.16 -1.54
CA PHE A 94 3.24 -12.92 -0.87
C PHE A 94 3.27 -13.62 0.49
N ALA A 95 4.40 -14.24 0.83
CA ALA A 95 4.53 -15.02 2.06
C ALA A 95 4.52 -14.16 3.33
N HIS A 96 4.81 -12.86 3.19
CA HIS A 96 4.95 -11.93 4.30
C HIS A 96 3.81 -10.91 4.33
N ALA A 97 3.39 -10.55 5.54
CA ALA A 97 2.47 -9.46 5.82
C ALA A 97 3.24 -8.31 6.49
N PHE A 98 2.75 -7.08 6.34
CA PHE A 98 3.15 -6.03 7.26
C PHE A 98 2.57 -6.34 8.64
N ARG A 99 3.34 -6.05 9.68
CA ARG A 99 2.94 -6.17 11.08
C ARG A 99 3.19 -4.88 11.83
N ASP A 100 2.44 -4.68 12.90
CA ASP A 100 2.60 -3.54 13.83
C ASP A 100 2.75 -2.21 13.09
N PHE A 101 1.87 -1.98 12.12
CA PHE A 101 1.99 -0.87 11.19
C PHE A 101 1.22 0.35 11.67
N SER A 102 1.71 1.51 11.29
CA SER A 102 1.04 2.78 11.48
C SER A 102 1.37 3.75 10.35
N GLY A 103 0.45 4.65 10.02
CA GLY A 103 0.67 5.65 8.99
C GLY A 103 -0.21 6.87 9.13
N LEU A 104 0.23 7.95 8.50
CA LEU A 104 -0.42 9.25 8.49
C LEU A 104 -0.45 9.77 7.05
N VAL A 105 -1.65 10.12 6.58
CA VAL A 105 -1.89 10.66 5.24
C VAL A 105 -2.62 11.98 5.37
N PHE A 106 -2.16 13.01 4.68
CA PHE A 106 -2.89 14.25 4.48
C PHE A 106 -3.61 14.24 3.14
N VAL A 107 -4.80 14.80 3.09
CA VAL A 107 -5.61 14.87 1.88
C VAL A 107 -5.89 16.33 1.57
N GLU A 108 -5.65 16.75 0.34
CA GLU A 108 -6.01 18.07 -0.18
C GLU A 108 -6.57 17.92 -1.59
N ASN A 109 -7.87 18.16 -1.77
CA ASN A 109 -8.55 18.14 -3.08
C ASN A 109 -8.29 16.89 -3.95
N GLY A 110 -8.13 15.72 -3.34
CA GLY A 110 -7.84 14.47 -4.05
C GLY A 110 -6.35 14.15 -4.21
N ASP A 111 -5.46 15.04 -3.78
CA ASP A 111 -4.04 14.74 -3.56
C ASP A 111 -3.87 14.16 -2.15
N PHE A 112 -3.37 12.92 -2.07
CA PHE A 112 -3.09 12.21 -0.83
C PHE A 112 -1.59 12.18 -0.61
N SER A 113 -1.10 12.88 0.41
CA SER A 113 0.30 12.87 0.82
C SER A 113 0.51 11.90 1.99
N ILE A 114 1.16 10.77 1.72
CA ILE A 114 1.57 9.81 2.73
C ILE A 114 2.78 10.39 3.45
N ARG A 115 2.53 11.03 4.60
CA ARG A 115 3.57 11.66 5.41
C ARG A 115 4.52 10.62 6.00
N SER A 116 3.95 9.53 6.48
CA SER A 116 4.70 8.43 7.06
C SER A 116 3.89 7.15 7.00
N PHE A 117 4.57 6.06 6.71
CA PHE A 117 4.16 4.70 6.98
C PHE A 117 5.32 4.01 7.67
N GLN A 118 5.06 3.21 8.70
CA GLN A 118 6.08 2.44 9.40
C GLN A 118 5.48 1.13 9.88
N GLY A 119 6.32 0.11 10.05
CA GLY A 119 5.90 -1.18 10.59
C GLY A 119 7.01 -2.22 10.48
N LYS A 120 6.61 -3.48 10.51
CA LYS A 120 7.49 -4.64 10.37
C LYS A 120 7.17 -5.45 9.12
N PHE A 121 8.17 -5.94 8.41
CA PHE A 121 8.00 -6.83 7.27
C PHE A 121 9.09 -7.89 7.24
N GLY A 122 8.71 -9.17 7.22
CA GLY A 122 9.67 -10.27 7.40
C GLY A 122 10.51 -10.11 8.68
N GLY A 123 9.93 -9.57 9.76
CA GLY A 123 10.62 -9.27 11.03
C GLY A 123 11.50 -8.02 11.04
N GLY A 124 11.83 -7.45 9.87
CA GLY A 124 12.63 -6.23 9.74
C GLY A 124 11.80 -4.95 9.85
N ASP A 125 12.45 -3.82 10.06
CA ASP A 125 11.83 -2.49 10.09
C ASP A 125 11.55 -1.99 8.68
N VAL A 126 10.36 -1.42 8.47
CA VAL A 126 10.01 -0.74 7.22
C VAL A 126 9.53 0.67 7.49
N LYS A 127 9.84 1.58 6.57
CA LYS A 127 9.30 2.93 6.54
C LYS A 127 8.94 3.32 5.11
N GLY A 128 7.99 4.21 4.94
CA GLY A 128 7.58 4.70 3.64
C GLY A 128 6.94 6.07 3.69
N SER A 129 6.92 6.72 2.54
CA SER A 129 6.27 8.02 2.30
C SER A 129 5.98 8.16 0.83
N GLY A 130 5.11 9.09 0.45
CA GLY A 130 4.77 9.25 -0.96
C GLY A 130 3.54 10.09 -1.20
N MET A 131 3.03 9.99 -2.42
CA MET A 131 1.85 10.71 -2.86
C MET A 131 1.02 9.85 -3.81
N LEU A 132 -0.30 10.01 -3.71
CA LEU A 132 -1.29 9.47 -4.62
C LEU A 132 -2.15 10.63 -5.09
N LYS A 133 -2.50 10.67 -6.38
CA LYS A 133 -3.44 11.66 -6.93
C LYS A 133 -4.65 10.96 -7.50
N ILE A 134 -5.83 11.33 -7.02
CA ILE A 134 -7.11 10.79 -7.48
C ILE A 134 -7.97 11.97 -7.94
N SER A 135 -8.51 11.88 -9.15
CA SER A 135 -9.48 12.82 -9.69
C SER A 135 -10.82 12.14 -9.98
N SER A 136 -11.77 12.90 -10.53
CA SER A 136 -13.05 12.35 -10.99
C SER A 136 -12.92 11.27 -12.08
N LYS A 137 -11.76 11.18 -12.75
CA LYS A 137 -11.46 10.15 -13.75
C LYS A 137 -10.80 8.89 -13.14
N GLY A 138 -10.58 8.88 -11.83
CA GLY A 138 -9.90 7.80 -11.10
C GLY A 138 -8.49 8.18 -10.67
N LEU A 139 -7.66 7.16 -10.45
CA LEU A 139 -6.26 7.33 -10.07
C LEU A 139 -5.48 7.98 -11.23
N GLU A 140 -4.69 9.01 -10.95
CA GLU A 140 -3.88 9.73 -11.93
C GLU A 140 -2.39 9.57 -11.74
N LYS A 141 -1.94 9.44 -10.48
CA LYS A 141 -0.51 9.31 -10.14
C LYS A 141 -0.29 8.55 -8.85
N ILE A 142 0.78 7.77 -8.81
CA ILE A 142 1.41 7.19 -7.62
C ILE A 142 2.90 7.54 -7.64
N ASP A 143 3.45 7.98 -6.52
CA ASP A 143 4.90 8.09 -6.28
C ASP A 143 5.14 7.71 -4.81
N ILE A 144 5.52 6.46 -4.56
CA ILE A 144 5.68 5.89 -3.22
C ILE A 144 7.10 5.38 -3.05
N ARG A 145 7.76 5.85 -1.99
CA ARG A 145 9.09 5.41 -1.57
C ARG A 145 8.99 4.57 -0.31
N GLY A 146 9.70 3.46 -0.30
CA GLY A 146 9.83 2.58 0.84
C GLY A 146 11.29 2.31 1.14
N GLU A 147 11.63 2.17 2.42
CA GLU A 147 12.88 1.63 2.89
C GLU A 147 12.63 0.49 3.87
N GLY A 148 13.50 -0.50 3.84
CA GLY A 148 13.46 -1.65 4.73
C GLY A 148 14.84 -2.00 5.26
N LYS A 149 14.89 -2.44 6.52
CA LYS A 149 16.11 -2.89 7.18
C LYS A 149 15.90 -4.24 7.85
N LYS A 150 16.86 -5.15 7.67
CA LYS A 150 16.88 -6.51 8.23
C LYS A 150 15.62 -7.31 7.86
N LEU A 151 15.20 -7.21 6.60
CA LEU A 151 14.05 -7.92 6.06
C LEU A 151 14.40 -9.40 5.88
N SER A 152 13.76 -10.32 6.61
CA SER A 152 13.89 -11.76 6.39
C SER A 152 12.81 -12.25 5.44
N LEU A 153 13.16 -12.37 4.16
CA LEU A 153 12.26 -12.68 3.06
C LEU A 153 12.40 -14.13 2.60
N ALA A 154 11.27 -14.67 2.11
CA ALA A 154 11.16 -16.00 1.54
C ALA A 154 10.50 -15.85 0.16
N LEU A 155 11.30 -15.38 -0.80
CA LEU A 155 10.82 -14.94 -2.12
C LEU A 155 10.54 -16.11 -3.07
N LEU A 156 11.27 -17.21 -2.90
CA LEU A 156 11.22 -18.41 -3.74
C LEU A 156 11.30 -19.65 -2.84
N GLU A 157 10.87 -20.80 -3.37
CA GLU A 157 11.00 -22.07 -2.66
C GLU A 157 12.43 -22.30 -2.20
N ARG A 158 12.58 -22.64 -0.92
CA ARG A 158 13.86 -22.95 -0.27
C ARG A 158 14.91 -21.84 -0.40
N THR A 159 14.47 -20.60 -0.61
CA THR A 159 15.30 -19.40 -0.60
C THR A 159 14.96 -18.55 0.62
N ARG A 160 15.95 -18.26 1.44
CA ARG A 160 15.86 -17.30 2.54
C ARG A 160 16.84 -16.17 2.30
N VAL A 161 16.35 -14.94 2.45
CA VAL A 161 17.12 -13.74 2.19
C VAL A 161 16.98 -12.81 3.39
N LEU A 162 18.09 -12.36 3.96
CA LEU A 162 18.14 -11.21 4.85
C LEU A 162 18.63 -10.02 4.02
N ALA A 163 17.84 -8.96 3.92
CA ALA A 163 18.18 -7.81 3.09
C ALA A 163 17.82 -6.47 3.72
N ASP A 164 18.57 -5.45 3.33
CA ASP A 164 18.20 -4.05 3.47
C ASP A 164 17.85 -3.52 2.08
N GLY A 165 17.00 -2.49 1.98
CA GLY A 165 16.66 -1.99 0.67
C GLY A 165 15.86 -0.70 0.64
N LYS A 166 15.86 -0.08 -0.54
CA LYS A 166 15.05 1.08 -0.87
C LYS A 166 14.34 0.82 -2.18
N LEU A 167 13.05 1.08 -2.21
CA LEU A 167 12.21 0.90 -3.40
C LEU A 167 11.42 2.18 -3.66
N ASN A 168 11.16 2.46 -4.94
CA ASN A 168 10.36 3.58 -5.39
C ASN A 168 9.40 3.10 -6.48
N LEU A 169 8.10 3.15 -6.18
CA LEU A 169 7.02 2.84 -7.11
C LEU A 169 6.48 4.13 -7.71
N ILE A 170 6.58 4.25 -9.03
CA ILE A 170 6.03 5.37 -9.79
C ILE A 170 4.97 4.82 -10.74
N TRP A 171 3.78 5.39 -10.70
CA TRP A 171 2.74 5.15 -11.68
C TRP A 171 2.16 6.48 -12.16
N ASP A 172 2.09 6.64 -13.48
CA ASP A 172 1.35 7.68 -14.17
C ASP A 172 0.85 7.11 -15.52
N LYS A 173 0.17 7.92 -16.32
CA LYS A 173 -0.38 7.47 -17.62
C LYS A 173 0.66 6.94 -18.61
N ASN A 174 1.93 7.28 -18.41
CA ASN A 174 3.00 6.97 -19.34
C ASN A 174 3.93 5.88 -18.80
N ARG A 175 3.93 5.61 -17.48
CA ARG A 175 4.93 4.77 -16.84
C ARG A 175 4.34 4.07 -15.63
N PHE A 176 4.67 2.79 -15.48
CA PHE A 176 4.47 2.05 -14.25
C PHE A 176 5.77 1.33 -13.90
N VAL A 177 6.54 1.87 -12.97
CA VAL A 177 7.91 1.40 -12.71
C VAL A 177 8.16 1.21 -11.22
N LEU A 178 8.77 0.08 -10.86
CA LEU A 178 9.36 -0.15 -9.55
C LEU A 178 10.89 -0.13 -9.67
N ASN A 179 11.50 0.91 -9.11
CA ASN A 179 12.95 1.07 -9.06
C ASN A 179 13.47 0.79 -7.65
N GLY A 180 14.71 0.33 -7.52
CA GLY A 180 15.38 0.40 -6.24
C GLY A 180 16.61 -0.47 -6.10
N ASP A 181 17.13 -0.49 -4.88
CA ASP A 181 18.37 -1.16 -4.52
C ASP A 181 18.11 -2.06 -3.32
N LEU A 182 18.51 -3.32 -3.42
CA LEU A 182 18.49 -4.27 -2.31
C LEU A 182 19.92 -4.76 -2.03
N PHE A 183 20.35 -4.55 -0.79
CA PHE A 183 21.59 -5.11 -0.28
C PHE A 183 21.28 -6.40 0.48
N ILE A 184 21.87 -7.49 0.00
CA ILE A 184 21.68 -8.82 0.55
C ILE A 184 22.71 -9.01 1.67
N ASN A 185 22.22 -9.05 2.90
CA ASN A 185 23.00 -9.31 4.11
C ASN A 185 23.27 -10.80 4.33
N GLN A 186 22.36 -11.65 3.86
CA GLN A 186 22.53 -13.09 3.86
C GLN A 186 21.59 -13.71 2.83
N LEU A 187 22.08 -14.64 2.02
CA LEU A 187 21.23 -15.46 1.16
C LEU A 187 21.56 -16.92 1.39
N SER A 188 20.53 -17.74 1.54
CA SER A 188 20.63 -19.19 1.58
C SER A 188 19.63 -19.76 0.59
N TRP A 189 20.15 -20.46 -0.40
CA TRP A 189 19.35 -21.21 -1.37
C TRP A 189 19.75 -22.68 -1.30
N ARG A 190 18.80 -23.55 -0.94
CA ARG A 190 19.06 -24.99 -0.80
C ARG A 190 18.25 -25.77 -1.84
N ARG A 191 18.93 -26.42 -2.78
CA ARG A 191 18.27 -27.21 -3.83
C ARG A 191 19.18 -28.34 -4.32
N GLU A 192 18.62 -29.52 -4.57
CA GLU A 192 19.38 -30.65 -5.12
C GLU A 192 19.61 -30.51 -6.62
N LEU A 193 20.81 -30.84 -7.11
CA LEU A 193 21.20 -30.69 -8.53
C LEU A 193 20.43 -31.65 -9.48
N THR A 194 19.86 -32.72 -8.94
CA THR A 194 19.02 -33.67 -9.69
C THR A 194 17.60 -33.17 -9.90
N GLU A 195 17.19 -32.08 -9.22
CA GLU A 195 15.91 -31.45 -9.48
C GLU A 195 15.99 -30.64 -10.77
N LYS A 196 15.07 -30.91 -11.71
CA LYS A 196 14.91 -30.06 -12.90
C LYS A 196 14.71 -28.61 -12.47
N LEU A 197 15.35 -27.66 -13.15
CA LEU A 197 15.10 -26.22 -13.02
C LEU A 197 13.66 -25.92 -13.42
N SER A 198 12.73 -26.09 -12.50
CA SER A 198 11.40 -25.53 -12.62
C SER A 198 11.42 -24.15 -11.96
N PHE A 199 11.30 -23.11 -12.78
CA PHE A 199 10.86 -21.79 -12.34
C PHE A 199 9.32 -21.82 -12.24
N SER A 200 8.77 -22.80 -11.52
CA SER A 200 7.33 -22.98 -11.39
C SER A 200 6.85 -22.28 -10.13
N SER A 201 6.51 -21.00 -10.23
CA SER A 201 5.59 -20.36 -9.29
C SER A 201 4.15 -20.77 -9.62
N SER A 202 3.82 -22.05 -9.52
CA SER A 202 2.44 -22.50 -9.73
C SER A 202 2.10 -23.77 -8.94
N ALA A 203 1.73 -23.57 -7.67
CA ALA A 203 0.85 -24.49 -6.94
C ALA A 203 -0.62 -24.03 -6.97
N TYR A 204 -0.98 -23.10 -7.86
CA TYR A 204 -2.37 -22.70 -8.07
C TYR A 204 -2.71 -22.78 -9.56
N GLN A 205 -3.76 -23.53 -9.84
CA GLN A 205 -4.31 -23.74 -11.17
C GLN A 205 -4.52 -22.41 -11.89
N GLN A 206 -4.19 -22.37 -13.17
CA GLN A 206 -4.52 -21.29 -14.09
C GLN A 206 -6.04 -21.17 -14.24
N MET A 207 -6.69 -20.50 -13.28
CA MET A 207 -7.94 -19.82 -13.58
C MET A 207 -7.61 -18.67 -14.53
N GLN A 208 -8.37 -18.54 -15.61
CA GLN A 208 -8.28 -17.44 -16.58
C GLN A 208 -8.21 -16.10 -15.83
N ASN A 209 -7.00 -15.57 -15.67
CA ASN A 209 -6.79 -14.33 -14.96
C ASN A 209 -7.18 -13.20 -15.90
N LYS A 210 -8.18 -12.41 -15.49
CA LYS A 210 -8.26 -11.02 -15.96
C LYS A 210 -6.93 -10.35 -15.65
N PRO A 211 -6.42 -9.46 -16.52
CA PRO A 211 -5.17 -8.76 -16.26
C PRO A 211 -5.24 -8.11 -14.86
N GLY A 212 -4.26 -8.42 -14.02
CA GLY A 212 -4.09 -7.77 -12.73
C GLY A 212 -3.59 -6.34 -12.91
N PHE A 213 -3.79 -5.50 -11.90
CA PHE A 213 -3.29 -4.11 -11.92
C PHE A 213 -1.78 -4.04 -12.18
N PHE A 214 -1.01 -5.06 -11.77
CA PHE A 214 0.45 -5.09 -11.84
C PHE A 214 1.02 -5.65 -13.14
N ASP A 215 0.19 -6.13 -14.08
CA ASP A 215 0.62 -6.79 -15.33
C ASP A 215 1.20 -5.82 -16.39
N ALA A 216 1.45 -4.57 -16.00
CA ALA A 216 2.12 -3.56 -16.82
C ALA A 216 3.31 -2.94 -16.08
N LEU A 217 3.73 -3.55 -14.97
CA LEU A 217 4.79 -3.03 -14.10
C LEU A 217 6.16 -3.35 -14.70
N ASP A 218 6.93 -2.30 -14.98
CA ASP A 218 8.34 -2.40 -15.29
C ASP A 218 9.17 -2.46 -14.01
N LEU A 219 10.08 -3.41 -13.95
CA LEU A 219 10.99 -3.63 -12.84
C LEU A 219 12.39 -3.14 -13.21
N ASN A 220 13.04 -2.47 -12.27
CA ASN A 220 14.46 -2.11 -12.35
C ASN A 220 15.06 -2.13 -10.94
N ILE A 221 15.48 -3.32 -10.51
CA ILE A 221 15.95 -3.56 -9.15
C ILE A 221 17.42 -3.96 -9.18
N HIS A 222 18.26 -3.16 -8.55
CA HIS A 222 19.65 -3.47 -8.31
C HIS A 222 19.79 -4.36 -7.08
N LEU A 223 20.52 -5.47 -7.21
CA LEU A 223 20.75 -6.46 -6.17
C LEU A 223 22.25 -6.62 -5.96
N ARG A 224 22.71 -6.46 -4.72
CA ARG A 224 24.13 -6.64 -4.38
C ARG A 224 24.31 -7.55 -3.17
N ALA A 225 25.29 -8.46 -3.26
CA ALA A 225 25.77 -9.30 -2.18
C ALA A 225 27.30 -9.35 -2.22
N ASP A 226 27.98 -9.08 -1.09
CA ASP A 226 29.44 -8.95 -1.09
C ASP A 226 30.17 -10.29 -0.89
N ASP A 227 29.74 -11.14 0.05
CA ASP A 227 30.32 -12.47 0.28
C ASP A 227 29.41 -13.40 1.11
N ASN A 228 28.11 -13.17 1.12
CA ASN A 228 27.17 -13.74 2.09
C ASN A 228 26.00 -14.49 1.42
N ALA A 229 26.17 -14.82 0.14
CA ALA A 229 25.27 -15.66 -0.61
C ALA A 229 25.76 -17.11 -0.64
N TRP A 230 24.93 -18.01 -0.13
CA TRP A 230 25.20 -19.44 -0.03
C TRP A 230 24.23 -20.24 -0.90
N VAL A 231 24.79 -21.12 -1.72
CA VAL A 231 24.05 -22.14 -2.45
C VAL A 231 24.47 -23.51 -1.92
N GLU A 232 23.50 -24.28 -1.46
CA GLU A 232 23.72 -25.58 -0.79
C GLU A 232 22.98 -26.71 -1.52
N ASN A 233 23.68 -27.81 -1.78
CA ASN A 233 23.14 -29.04 -2.38
C ASN A 233 23.88 -30.27 -1.83
N SER A 234 23.46 -31.49 -2.21
CA SER A 234 24.10 -32.74 -1.75
C SER A 234 25.58 -32.90 -2.14
N LEU A 235 26.05 -32.17 -3.15
CA LEU A 235 27.45 -32.22 -3.61
C LEU A 235 28.34 -31.18 -2.93
N GLY A 236 27.78 -30.14 -2.31
CA GLY A 236 28.58 -29.16 -1.60
C GLY A 236 27.89 -27.82 -1.33
N ARG A 237 28.71 -26.90 -0.80
CA ARG A 237 28.32 -25.56 -0.37
C ARG A 237 29.15 -24.53 -1.11
N ILE A 238 28.48 -23.68 -1.88
CA ILE A 238 29.10 -22.61 -2.67
C ILE A 238 28.85 -21.27 -1.97
N ARG A 239 29.91 -20.48 -1.81
CA ARG A 239 29.87 -19.10 -1.32
C ARG A 239 30.11 -18.15 -2.49
N GLY A 240 29.25 -17.16 -2.66
CA GLY A 240 29.30 -16.25 -3.80
C GLY A 240 29.09 -14.78 -3.44
N LYS A 241 29.49 -13.93 -4.37
CA LYS A 241 29.23 -12.50 -4.41
C LYS A 241 28.57 -12.15 -5.74
N PHE A 242 27.71 -11.15 -5.75
CA PHE A 242 27.07 -10.71 -6.99
C PHE A 242 26.66 -9.24 -6.93
N ASP A 243 26.58 -8.65 -8.11
CA ASP A 243 26.06 -7.31 -8.37
C ASP A 243 25.26 -7.45 -9.67
N LEU A 244 23.94 -7.39 -9.56
CA LEU A 244 23.00 -7.76 -10.61
C LEU A 244 21.88 -6.73 -10.71
N THR A 245 21.42 -6.44 -11.91
CA THR A 245 20.19 -5.69 -12.13
C THR A 245 19.12 -6.64 -12.67
N ILE A 246 17.98 -6.70 -11.99
CA ILE A 246 16.77 -7.35 -12.49
C ILE A 246 15.95 -6.29 -13.22
N SER A 247 15.78 -6.47 -14.51
CA SER A 247 14.88 -5.68 -15.35
C SER A 247 13.89 -6.55 -16.10
N GLY A 248 12.67 -6.05 -16.31
CA GLY A 248 11.61 -6.79 -17.01
C GLY A 248 10.23 -6.16 -16.84
N ASN A 249 9.24 -6.74 -17.49
CA ASN A 249 7.81 -6.37 -17.38
C ASN A 249 7.06 -7.59 -16.80
N VAL A 250 6.06 -7.35 -15.95
CA VAL A 250 5.30 -8.40 -15.22
C VAL A 250 4.13 -8.92 -16.05
#